data_AF-K2BK98-F1
#
_entry.id   AF-K2BK98-F1
#
_cell.length_a   1.000
_cell.length_b   1.000
_cell.length_c   1.000
_cell.angle_alpha   90.00
_cell.angle_beta   90.00
_cell.angle_gamma   90.00
#
_symmetry.space_group_name_H-M   'P 1'
#
loop_
_entity.id
_entity.type
_entity.pdbx_description
1 polymer ?
#
loop_
_entity_poly.entity_id
_entity_poly.type
_entity_poly.pdbx_seq_one_letter_code
_entity_poly.pdbx_strand_id
1 'polypeptide(L)'
;DMGQTYGVPIEEIQEGIRHGVRKVNIDTDLRMAATGAIRRYFAEHPKEFDPRKYLGVATGAMKEICRVRYEAFGTAGWADKIKVLSLEKMYQRYKKGELDPRVAETFVSCG
;
A
#
# COMPACT_ATOMS: atom_id res chain seq x y z
N ASP A 1 -25.26 4.18 -6.97
CA ASP A 1 -24.93 3.04 -7.82
C ASP A 1 -23.46 3.08 -8.16
N MET A 2 -22.76 1.94 -8.14
CA MET A 2 -21.38 1.82 -8.62
C MET A 2 -21.41 0.83 -9.78
N GLY A 3 -20.97 1.25 -10.97
CA GLY A 3 -20.90 0.36 -12.12
C GLY A 3 -19.98 -0.84 -11.85
N GLN A 4 -20.25 -1.95 -12.54
CA GLN A 4 -19.44 -3.16 -12.43
C GLN A 4 -17.99 -2.87 -12.82
N THR A 5 -17.06 -3.23 -11.95
CA THR A 5 -15.62 -3.06 -12.16
C THR A 5 -14.86 -4.11 -11.34
N TYR A 6 -13.64 -4.43 -11.76
CA TYR A 6 -12.80 -5.45 -11.14
C TYR A 6 -11.46 -4.85 -10.72
N GLY A 7 -11.01 -5.20 -9.53
CA GLY A 7 -9.66 -4.88 -9.06
C GLY A 7 -8.63 -5.90 -9.53
N VAL A 8 -7.36 -5.66 -9.21
CA VAL A 8 -6.30 -6.66 -9.39
C VAL A 8 -6.42 -7.70 -8.28
N PRO A 9 -6.47 -9.02 -8.59
CA PRO A 9 -6.50 -10.06 -7.57
C PRO A 9 -5.27 -10.00 -6.65
N ILE A 10 -5.44 -10.33 -5.37
CA ILE A 10 -4.35 -10.28 -4.38
C ILE A 10 -3.26 -11.28 -4.75
N GLU A 11 -3.65 -12.43 -5.29
CA GLU A 11 -2.77 -13.53 -5.69
C GLU A 11 -1.78 -13.09 -6.77
N GLU A 12 -2.23 -12.29 -7.73
CA GLU A 12 -1.38 -11.70 -8.79
C GLU A 12 -0.41 -10.67 -8.23
N ILE A 13 -0.84 -9.87 -7.25
CA ILE A 13 0.04 -8.92 -6.57
C ILE A 13 1.13 -9.69 -5.78
N GLN A 14 0.75 -10.77 -5.11
CA GLN A 14 1.70 -11.63 -4.39
C GLN A 14 2.69 -12.31 -5.34
N GLU A 15 2.26 -12.71 -6.52
CA GLU A 15 3.16 -13.20 -7.58
C GLU A 15 4.14 -12.10 -8.01
N GLY A 16 3.66 -10.90 -8.29
CA GLY A 16 4.53 -9.75 -8.58
C GLY A 16 5.56 -9.48 -7.48
N ILE A 17 5.19 -9.63 -6.20
CA ILE A 17 6.10 -9.48 -5.06
C ILE A 17 7.19 -10.56 -5.06
N ARG A 18 6.86 -11.80 -5.43
CA ARG A 18 7.85 -12.89 -5.63
C ARG A 18 8.85 -12.56 -6.73
N HIS A 19 8.42 -11.84 -7.76
CA HIS A 19 9.25 -11.40 -8.91
C HIS A 19 9.86 -10.00 -8.78
N GLY A 20 9.84 -9.40 -7.59
CA GLY A 20 10.62 -8.18 -7.31
C GLY A 20 9.82 -6.88 -7.20
N VAL A 21 8.47 -6.92 -7.25
CA VAL A 21 7.67 -5.75 -6.86
C VAL A 21 7.88 -5.47 -5.36
N ARG A 22 8.31 -4.25 -5.04
CA ARG A 22 8.55 -3.79 -3.66
C ARG A 22 7.67 -2.60 -3.23
N LYS A 23 6.83 -2.07 -4.12
CA LYS A 23 5.87 -0.99 -3.84
C LYS A 23 4.56 -1.24 -4.58
N VAL A 24 3.46 -1.33 -3.84
CA VAL A 24 2.10 -1.54 -4.39
C VAL A 24 1.26 -0.30 -4.06
N ASN A 25 0.65 0.31 -5.07
CA ASN A 25 -0.20 1.49 -4.90
C ASN A 25 -1.66 1.07 -4.74
N ILE A 26 -2.32 1.50 -3.66
CA ILE A 26 -3.73 1.18 -3.36
C ILE A 26 -4.44 2.49 -2.97
N ASP A 27 -5.44 2.89 -3.76
CA ASP A 27 -6.20 4.12 -3.55
C ASP A 27 -7.70 3.86 -3.67
N THR A 28 -8.13 3.25 -4.78
CA THR A 28 -9.55 2.95 -5.04
C THR A 28 -10.21 2.15 -3.91
N ASP A 29 -9.54 1.12 -3.38
CA ASP A 29 -10.06 0.32 -2.25
C ASP A 29 -10.34 1.20 -1.01
N LEU A 30 -9.46 2.16 -0.72
CA LEU A 30 -9.60 3.06 0.43
C LEU A 30 -10.77 4.03 0.23
N ARG A 31 -10.90 4.58 -0.99
CA ARG A 31 -12.02 5.46 -1.35
C ARG A 31 -13.36 4.73 -1.24
N MET A 32 -13.42 3.49 -1.72
CA MET A 32 -14.62 2.65 -1.65
C MET A 32 -14.98 2.31 -0.20
N ALA A 33 -14.00 1.90 0.61
CA ALA A 33 -14.20 1.59 2.02
C ALA A 33 -14.71 2.79 2.81
N ALA A 34 -14.09 3.97 2.65
CA ALA A 34 -14.52 5.20 3.28
C ALA A 34 -15.94 5.61 2.85
N THR A 35 -16.19 5.63 1.54
CA THR A 35 -17.49 6.01 0.98
C THR A 35 -18.60 5.08 1.45
N GLY A 36 -18.37 3.77 1.42
CA GLY A 36 -19.31 2.76 1.90
C GLY A 36 -19.61 2.90 3.40
N ALA A 37 -18.58 3.10 4.22
CA ALA A 37 -18.73 3.28 5.66
C ALA A 37 -19.53 4.54 6.00
N ILE A 38 -19.25 5.68 5.34
CA ILE A 38 -19.98 6.94 5.55
C ILE A 38 -21.44 6.79 5.12
N ARG A 39 -21.70 6.19 3.95
CA ARG A 39 -23.07 5.95 3.46
C ARG A 39 -23.89 5.11 4.43
N ARG A 40 -23.31 4.01 4.94
CA ARG A 40 -23.95 3.17 5.95
C ARG A 40 -24.21 3.96 7.24
N TYR A 41 -23.22 4.73 7.69
CA TYR A 41 -23.34 5.52 8.91
C TYR A 41 -24.52 6.50 8.86
N PHE A 42 -24.67 7.25 7.77
CA PHE A 42 -25.78 8.18 7.61
C PHE A 42 -27.14 7.51 7.43
N ALA A 43 -27.18 6.31 6.82
CA ALA A 43 -28.41 5.53 6.75
C ALA A 43 -28.89 5.07 8.14
N GLU A 44 -27.95 4.72 9.03
CA GLU A 44 -28.23 4.27 10.40
C GLU A 44 -28.44 5.44 11.38
N HIS A 45 -27.85 6.62 11.12
CA HIS A 45 -27.84 7.78 12.02
C HIS A 45 -28.27 9.07 11.29
N PRO A 46 -29.54 9.19 10.86
CA PRO A 46 -30.00 10.28 9.98
C PRO A 46 -29.97 11.68 10.60
N LYS A 47 -29.87 11.77 11.94
CA LYS A 47 -29.78 13.05 12.67
C LYS A 47 -28.36 13.45 13.03
N GLU A 48 -27.39 12.56 12.81
CA GLU A 48 -26.00 12.83 13.16
C GLU A 48 -25.34 13.69 12.07
N PHE A 49 -24.64 14.73 12.51
CA PHE A 49 -23.99 15.71 11.62
C PHE A 49 -22.54 15.97 12.03
N ASP A 50 -22.09 15.47 13.19
CA ASP A 50 -20.72 15.65 13.66
C ASP A 50 -19.74 14.92 12.73
N PRO A 51 -18.86 15.65 12.02
CA PRO A 51 -17.88 15.04 11.12
C PRO A 51 -17.00 14.01 11.78
N ARG A 52 -16.69 14.17 13.06
CA ARG A 52 -15.82 13.24 13.78
C ARG A 52 -16.42 11.85 13.86
N LYS A 53 -17.75 11.74 13.86
CA LYS A 53 -18.46 10.47 13.96
C LYS A 53 -18.39 9.67 12.67
N TYR A 54 -18.80 10.25 11.54
CA TYR A 54 -18.79 9.53 10.27
C TYR A 54 -17.38 9.42 9.67
N LEU A 55 -16.48 10.38 9.92
CA LEU A 55 -15.07 10.25 9.52
C LEU A 55 -14.36 9.20 10.39
N GLY A 56 -14.71 9.06 11.66
CA GLY A 56 -14.17 8.01 12.53
C GLY A 56 -14.43 6.60 11.99
N VAL A 57 -15.66 6.31 11.55
CA VAL A 57 -15.96 5.00 10.94
C VAL A 57 -15.30 4.83 9.57
N ALA A 58 -15.15 5.90 8.80
CA ALA A 58 -14.41 5.87 7.53
C ALA A 58 -12.93 5.53 7.73
N THR A 59 -12.28 6.16 8.72
CA THR A 59 -10.90 5.87 9.11
C THR A 59 -10.77 4.42 9.59
N GLY A 60 -11.72 3.93 10.38
CA GLY A 60 -11.74 2.53 10.81
C GLY A 60 -11.81 1.54 9.63
N ALA A 61 -12.69 1.79 8.67
CA ALA A 61 -12.84 0.95 7.48
C ALA A 61 -11.57 0.96 6.60
N MET A 62 -10.97 2.13 6.36
CA MET A 62 -9.70 2.23 5.63
C MET A 62 -8.55 1.53 6.35
N LYS A 63 -8.48 1.66 7.69
CA LYS A 63 -7.46 1.00 8.51
C LYS A 63 -7.51 -0.52 8.35
N GLU A 64 -8.71 -1.09 8.31
CA GLU A 64 -8.88 -2.54 8.13
C GLU A 64 -8.38 -3.01 6.76
N ILE A 65 -8.67 -2.26 5.69
CA ILE A 65 -8.10 -2.53 4.36
C ILE A 65 -6.58 -2.51 4.40
N CYS A 66 -5.97 -1.47 4.99
CA CYS A 66 -4.52 -1.38 5.12
C CYS A 66 -3.93 -2.57 5.90
N ARG A 67 -4.57 -2.98 7.00
CA ARG A 67 -4.14 -4.14 7.81
C ARG A 67 -4.10 -5.41 6.98
N VAL A 68 -5.19 -5.72 6.29
CA VAL A 68 -5.30 -6.92 5.43
C VAL A 68 -4.25 -6.89 4.31
N ARG A 69 -3.97 -5.73 3.72
CA ARG A 69 -2.96 -5.58 2.67
C ARG A 69 -1.53 -5.76 3.20
N TYR A 70 -1.21 -5.21 4.37
CA TYR A 70 0.09 -5.40 5.00
C TYR A 70 0.37 -6.87 5.36
N GLU A 71 -0.66 -7.59 5.83
CA GLU A 71 -0.56 -9.03 6.08
C GLU A 71 -0.37 -9.81 4.77
N ALA A 72 -1.23 -9.56 3.77
CA ALA A 72 -1.17 -10.25 2.48
C ALA A 72 0.14 -10.02 1.72
N PHE A 73 0.77 -8.85 1.87
CA PHE A 73 2.04 -8.52 1.22
C PHE A 73 3.27 -8.90 2.06
N GLY A 74 3.06 -9.51 3.22
CA GLY A 74 4.15 -9.99 4.09
C GLY A 74 4.98 -8.88 4.73
N THR A 75 4.42 -7.67 4.88
CA THR A 75 5.13 -6.51 5.46
C THR A 75 4.89 -6.36 6.97
N ALA A 76 3.89 -7.06 7.52
CA ALA A 76 3.63 -7.08 8.96
C ALA A 76 4.85 -7.60 9.76
N GLY A 77 5.21 -6.93 10.85
CA GLY A 77 6.33 -7.31 11.73
C GLY A 77 7.74 -6.92 11.24
N TRP A 78 7.86 -6.18 10.13
CA TRP A 78 9.17 -5.74 9.62
C TRP A 78 9.60 -4.35 10.10
N ALA A 79 8.69 -3.54 10.64
CA ALA A 79 8.96 -2.14 11.00
C ALA A 79 10.18 -1.98 11.93
N ASP A 80 10.22 -2.75 13.02
CA ASP A 80 11.28 -2.64 14.03
C ASP A 80 12.64 -3.17 13.56
N LYS A 81 12.68 -3.87 12.41
CA LYS A 81 13.92 -4.38 11.80
C LYS A 81 14.61 -3.34 10.91
N ILE A 82 13.94 -2.22 10.62
CA ILE A 82 14.45 -1.19 9.70
C ILE A 82 15.27 -0.16 10.48
N LYS A 83 16.57 -0.11 10.20
CA LYS A 83 17.42 1.01 10.63
C LYS A 83 17.27 2.16 9.65
N VAL A 84 16.44 3.14 10.01
CA VAL A 84 16.21 4.34 9.20
C VAL A 84 17.51 5.15 9.06
N LEU A 85 17.87 5.48 7.82
CA LEU A 85 18.99 6.36 7.52
C LEU A 85 18.46 7.78 7.28
N SER A 86 19.20 8.78 7.76
CA SER A 86 18.90 10.17 7.44
C SER A 86 19.18 10.44 5.95
N LEU A 87 18.54 11.48 5.42
CA LEU A 87 18.74 11.90 4.03
C LEU A 87 20.21 12.27 3.74
N GLU A 88 20.90 12.90 4.70
CA GLU A 88 22.34 13.19 4.57
C GLU A 88 23.18 11.91 4.42
N LYS A 89 22.91 10.88 5.24
CA LYS A 89 23.60 9.59 5.11
C LYS A 89 23.30 8.93 3.78
N MET A 90 22.06 9.00 3.29
CA MET A 90 21.69 8.49 1.97
C MET A 90 22.42 9.21 0.84
N TYR A 91 22.51 10.54 0.90
CA TYR A 91 23.27 11.36 -0.05
C TYR A 91 24.74 10.92 -0.13
N GLN A 92 25.40 10.73 1.00
CA GLN A 92 26.80 10.28 1.03
C GLN A 92 26.98 8.89 0.39
N ARG A 93 26.01 7.97 0.58
CA ARG A 93 26.05 6.63 -0.04
C ARG A 93 25.93 6.70 -1.56
N TYR A 94 25.04 7.56 -2.08
CA TYR A 94 24.95 7.84 -3.51
C TYR A 94 26.26 8.42 -4.05
N LYS A 95 26.82 9.44 -3.38
CA LYS A 95 28.08 10.07 -3.80
C LYS A 95 29.26 9.08 -3.89
N LYS A 96 29.25 8.05 -3.06
CA LYS A 96 30.27 6.99 -3.04
C LYS A 96 30.03 5.86 -4.05
N GLY A 97 28.93 5.85 -4.79
CA GLY A 97 28.54 4.77 -5.71
C GLY A 97 28.04 3.49 -5.01
N GLU A 98 27.76 3.53 -3.70
CA GLU A 98 27.34 2.33 -2.94
C GLU A 98 25.96 1.81 -3.36
N LEU A 99 25.15 2.64 -4.02
CA LEU A 99 23.79 2.36 -4.44
C LEU A 99 23.65 2.25 -5.97
N ASP A 100 24.77 2.17 -6.68
CA ASP A 100 24.74 2.01 -8.13
C ASP A 100 24.05 0.69 -8.52
N PRO A 101 23.26 0.69 -9.62
CA PRO A 101 22.56 -0.51 -10.06
C PRO A 101 23.53 -1.65 -10.32
N ARG A 102 23.32 -2.78 -9.65
CA ARG A 102 24.03 -4.03 -9.96
C ARG A 102 23.26 -4.76 -11.04
N VAL A 103 23.53 -4.40 -12.29
CA VAL A 103 23.01 -5.12 -13.45
C VAL A 103 23.89 -6.34 -13.62
N ALA A 104 23.31 -7.55 -13.56
CA ALA A 104 24.06 -8.75 -13.92
C ALA A 104 24.48 -8.62 -15.39
N GLU A 105 25.76 -8.75 -15.70
CA GLU A 105 26.22 -8.87 -17.08
C GLU A 105 25.62 -10.16 -17.65
N THR A 106 24.52 -10.04 -18.37
CA THR A 106 24.12 -11.09 -19.31
C THR A 106 25.19 -11.12 -20.40
N PHE A 107 26.15 -12.05 -20.28
CA PHE A 107 26.98 -12.49 -21.39
C PHE A 107 26.04 -12.99 -22.49
N VAL A 108 25.72 -12.12 -23.45
CA VAL A 108 25.21 -12.54 -24.76
C VAL A 108 26.44 -12.95 -25.56
N SER A 109 26.88 -14.20 -25.41
CA SER A 109 27.73 -14.81 -26.42
C SER A 109 26.83 -15.17 -27.60
N CYS A 110 26.66 -14.22 -28.51
CA CYS A 110 26.14 -14.52 -29.84
C CYS A 110 27.24 -15.32 -30.56
N GLY A 111 27.08 -16.63 -30.59
CA GLY A 111 27.82 -17.56 -31.46
C GLY A 111 26.93 -18.02 -32.59
#